data_AF-A0A915XRA1-F1
#
_entry.id   AF-A0A915XRA1-F1
#
_cell.length_a   1.000
_cell.length_b   1.000
_cell.length_c   1.000
_cell.angle_alpha   90.00
_cell.angle_beta   90.00
_cell.angle_gamma   90.00
#
_symmetry.space_group_name_H-M   'P 1'
#
loop_
_entity.id
_entity.type
_entity.pdbx_description
1 polymer ?
#
loop_
_entity_poly.entity_id
_entity_poly.type
_entity_poly.pdbx_seq_one_letter_code
_entity_poly.pdbx_strand_id
1 'polypeptide(L)'
;MHDDPCPREPEVLRAVEEGRWPADLRAHAEACQACREVETVTAALREVVDAEAALPMPAAGDVWWRAAWQARREARARALRPLDTLERSEPLVAMVALVILLVARGDLVLHAAARWLSLDGGGQALAAVLPAAVLPFLLIGLGLGGVVILVGLGAVVAND
;
A
#
# COMPACT_ATOMS: atom_id res chain seq x y z
N MET A 1 -23.13 -12.13 38.30
CA MET A 1 -22.15 -11.07 38.01
C MET A 1 -22.25 -10.10 39.17
N HIS A 2 -21.45 -10.34 40.21
CA HIS A 2 -21.33 -9.42 41.35
C HIS A 2 -20.13 -8.53 41.00
N ASP A 3 -20.40 -7.29 40.59
CA ASP A 3 -19.41 -6.33 40.09
C ASP A 3 -18.81 -5.46 41.22
N ASP A 4 -18.86 -5.93 42.47
CA ASP A 4 -18.26 -5.21 43.58
C ASP A 4 -16.82 -5.73 43.82
N PRO A 5 -15.80 -4.88 43.66
CA PRO A 5 -14.42 -5.26 43.90
C PRO A 5 -14.23 -5.65 45.37
N CYS A 6 -13.42 -6.68 45.62
CA CYS A 6 -13.21 -7.14 46.98
C CYS A 6 -12.46 -6.05 47.78
N PRO A 7 -12.93 -5.65 48.98
CA PRO A 7 -12.28 -4.60 49.76
C PRO A 7 -10.81 -4.90 50.10
N ARG A 8 -10.43 -6.19 50.17
CA ARG A 8 -9.07 -6.65 50.47
C ARG A 8 -8.23 -6.97 49.23
N GLU A 9 -8.77 -6.77 48.03
CA GLU A 9 -8.04 -6.98 46.78
C GLU A 9 -6.71 -6.20 46.71
N PRO A 10 -6.62 -4.92 47.15
CA PRO A 10 -5.36 -4.19 47.15
C PRO A 10 -4.31 -4.79 48.11
N GLU A 11 -4.77 -5.37 49.23
CA GLU A 11 -3.90 -6.01 50.22
C GLU A 11 -3.35 -7.33 49.67
N VAL A 12 -4.18 -8.09 48.95
CA VAL A 12 -3.78 -9.32 48.25
C VAL A 12 -2.79 -9.01 47.12
N LEU A 13 -3.07 -7.99 46.30
CA LEU A 13 -2.13 -7.51 45.27
C LEU A 13 -0.76 -7.19 45.87
N ARG A 14 -0.73 -6.42 46.97
CA ARG A 14 0.52 -6.09 47.67
C ARG A 14 1.23 -7.31 48.25
N ALA A 15 0.49 -8.28 48.79
CA ALA A 15 1.06 -9.51 49.32
C ALA A 15 1.73 -10.35 48.22
N VAL A 16 1.07 -10.46 47.05
CA VAL A 16 1.69 -11.04 45.85
C VAL A 16 2.89 -10.20 45.41
N GLU A 17 2.80 -8.87 45.55
CA GLU A 17 3.85 -7.97 45.14
C GLU A 17 5.16 -8.08 45.90
N GLU A 18 5.02 -8.14 47.20
CA GLU A 18 6.12 -8.19 48.14
C GLU A 18 6.60 -9.63 48.40
N GLY A 19 5.90 -10.63 47.85
CA GLY A 19 6.13 -12.06 48.12
C GLY A 19 5.85 -12.46 49.58
N ARG A 20 5.16 -11.61 50.34
CA ARG A 20 4.89 -11.78 51.78
C ARG A 20 3.41 -12.03 52.00
N TRP A 21 3.08 -13.19 52.55
CA TRP A 21 1.70 -13.61 52.80
C TRP A 21 1.40 -13.74 54.29
N PRO A 22 0.69 -12.77 54.87
CA PRO A 22 0.03 -12.94 56.17
C PRO A 22 -0.99 -14.08 56.13
N ALA A 23 -1.11 -14.83 57.22
CA ALA A 23 -1.97 -16.02 57.28
C ALA A 23 -3.46 -15.70 57.03
N ASP A 24 -3.91 -14.53 57.48
CA ASP A 24 -5.26 -14.01 57.28
C ASP A 24 -5.55 -13.63 55.82
N LEU A 25 -4.58 -13.06 55.11
CA LEU A 25 -4.71 -12.75 53.67
C LEU A 25 -4.66 -14.01 52.82
N ARG A 26 -3.86 -15.01 53.19
CA ARG A 26 -3.81 -16.31 52.50
C ARG A 26 -5.16 -17.03 52.61
N ALA A 27 -5.72 -17.10 53.81
CA ALA A 27 -7.04 -17.69 54.04
C ALA A 27 -8.15 -16.93 53.28
N HIS A 28 -8.03 -15.60 53.16
CA HIS A 28 -8.97 -14.80 52.39
C HIS A 28 -8.89 -15.07 50.88
N ALA A 29 -7.70 -15.13 50.29
CA ALA A 29 -7.49 -15.44 48.88
C ALA A 29 -7.99 -16.86 48.52
N GLU A 30 -7.90 -17.81 49.45
CA GLU A 30 -8.48 -19.15 49.28
C GLU A 30 -10.02 -19.13 49.33
N ALA A 31 -10.65 -18.26 50.12
CA ALA A 31 -12.10 -18.20 50.22
C ALA A 31 -12.77 -17.30 49.15
N CYS A 32 -12.07 -16.29 48.65
CA CYS A 32 -12.59 -15.31 47.71
C CYS A 32 -12.15 -15.61 46.27
N GLN A 33 -13.11 -15.86 45.37
CA GLN A 33 -12.83 -16.16 43.97
C GLN A 33 -12.10 -15.02 43.24
N ALA A 34 -12.48 -13.76 43.49
CA ALA A 34 -11.85 -12.60 42.87
C ALA A 34 -10.37 -12.48 43.29
N CYS A 35 -10.08 -12.57 44.59
CA CYS A 35 -8.71 -12.51 45.10
C CYS A 35 -7.84 -13.68 44.64
N ARG A 36 -8.43 -14.88 44.45
CA ARG A 36 -7.72 -16.04 43.89
C ARG A 36 -7.33 -15.82 42.43
N GLU A 37 -8.22 -15.24 41.63
CA GLU A 37 -7.93 -14.90 40.23
C GLU A 37 -6.83 -13.84 40.14
N VAL A 38 -6.91 -12.81 40.98
CA VAL A 38 -5.88 -11.77 41.09
C VAL A 38 -4.52 -12.35 41.49
N GLU A 39 -4.46 -13.24 42.49
CA GLU A 39 -3.22 -13.96 42.85
C GLU A 39 -2.65 -14.71 41.65
N THR A 40 -3.49 -15.46 40.94
CA THR A 40 -3.08 -16.31 39.81
C THR A 40 -2.53 -15.48 38.66
N VAL A 41 -3.25 -14.44 38.24
CA VAL A 41 -2.84 -13.56 37.13
C VAL A 41 -1.59 -12.78 37.50
N THR A 42 -1.53 -12.22 38.71
CA THR A 42 -0.40 -11.40 39.16
C THR A 42 0.87 -12.25 39.33
N ALA A 43 0.75 -13.50 39.79
CA ALA A 43 1.86 -14.44 39.86
C ALA A 43 2.38 -14.81 38.47
N ALA A 44 1.50 -15.09 37.50
CA ALA A 44 1.89 -15.39 36.12
C ALA A 44 2.57 -14.20 35.44
N LEU A 45 2.06 -12.98 35.64
CA LEU A 45 2.69 -11.76 35.13
C LEU A 45 4.08 -11.54 35.73
N ARG A 46 4.25 -11.83 37.02
CA ARG A 46 5.57 -11.78 37.67
C ARG A 46 6.57 -12.72 37.05
N GLU A 47 6.17 -13.96 36.81
CA GLU A 47 7.05 -14.95 36.20
C GLU A 47 7.55 -14.48 34.83
N VAL A 48 6.69 -13.84 34.03
CA VAL A 48 7.07 -13.22 32.76
C VAL A 48 8.01 -12.04 32.95
N VAL A 49 7.72 -11.13 33.88
CA VAL A 49 8.57 -9.96 34.16
C VAL A 49 9.94 -10.39 34.67
N ASP A 50 10.01 -11.37 35.56
CA ASP A 50 11.27 -11.89 36.09
C ASP A 50 12.08 -12.62 35.01
N ALA A 51 11.41 -13.32 34.09
CA ALA A 51 12.05 -13.95 32.93
C ALA A 51 12.54 -12.91 31.89
N GLU A 52 11.78 -11.84 31.64
CA GLU A 52 12.13 -10.77 30.70
C GLU A 52 13.11 -9.74 31.29
N ALA A 53 13.17 -9.57 32.61
CA ALA A 53 14.14 -8.69 33.28
C ALA A 53 15.60 -9.11 33.01
N ALA A 54 15.82 -10.36 32.59
CA ALA A 54 17.12 -10.84 32.13
C ALA A 54 17.51 -10.30 30.74
N LEU A 55 16.56 -9.76 29.97
CA LEU A 55 16.80 -9.21 28.64
C LEU A 55 17.04 -7.70 28.71
N PRO A 56 18.02 -7.17 27.96
CA PRO A 56 18.22 -5.73 27.88
C PRO A 56 17.02 -5.08 27.18
N MET A 57 16.18 -4.39 27.96
CA MET A 57 15.06 -3.60 27.45
C MET A 57 15.62 -2.50 26.51
N PRO A 58 15.12 -2.37 25.27
CA PRO A 58 15.55 -1.28 24.40
C PRO A 58 15.18 0.06 25.02
N ALA A 59 16.00 1.10 24.80
CA ALA A 59 15.69 2.42 25.30
C ALA A 59 14.34 2.88 24.73
N ALA A 60 13.49 3.49 25.57
CA ALA A 60 12.16 3.97 25.15
C ALA A 60 12.23 4.90 23.92
N GLY A 61 13.34 5.67 23.81
CA GLY A 61 13.63 6.50 22.64
C GLY A 61 13.79 5.71 21.34
N ASP A 62 14.40 4.52 21.38
CA ASP A 62 14.61 3.67 20.19
C ASP A 62 13.30 3.05 19.69
N VAL A 63 12.41 2.70 20.62
CA VAL A 63 11.07 2.18 20.30
C VAL A 63 10.23 3.29 19.68
N TRP A 64 10.19 4.46 20.32
CA TRP A 64 9.46 5.61 19.80
C TRP A 64 10.01 6.06 18.44
N TRP A 65 11.34 6.10 18.27
CA TRP A 65 11.96 6.49 17.02
C TRP A 65 11.60 5.53 15.88
N ARG A 66 11.64 4.21 16.13
CA ARG A 66 11.22 3.21 15.14
C ARG A 66 9.75 3.38 14.74
N ALA A 67 8.87 3.56 15.73
CA ALA A 67 7.44 3.79 15.48
C ALA A 67 7.20 5.10 14.70
N ALA A 68 7.86 6.19 15.10
CA ALA A 68 7.76 7.49 14.43
C ALA A 68 8.29 7.43 12.99
N TRP A 69 9.35 6.66 12.75
CA TRP A 69 9.91 6.48 11.41
C TRP A 69 8.96 5.69 10.49
N GLN A 70 8.32 4.64 11.00
CA GLN A 70 7.29 3.90 10.26
C GLN A 70 6.10 4.81 9.91
N ALA A 71 5.58 5.56 10.88
CA ALA A 71 4.48 6.51 10.66
C ALA A 71 4.86 7.59 9.62
N ARG A 72 6.10 8.11 9.66
CA ARG A 72 6.61 9.05 8.66
C ARG A 72 6.72 8.43 7.27
N ARG A 73 7.11 7.16 7.17
CA ARG A 73 7.16 6.44 5.88
C ARG A 73 5.78 6.28 5.27
N GLU A 74 4.79 5.88 6.07
CA GLU A 74 3.41 5.75 5.60
C GLU A 74 2.81 7.09 5.19
N ALA A 75 3.12 8.17 5.92
CA ALA A 75 2.71 9.52 5.54
C ALA A 75 3.34 9.94 4.20
N ARG A 76 4.63 9.66 3.98
CA ARG A 76 5.31 9.91 2.70
C ARG A 76 4.74 9.08 1.57
N ALA A 77 4.51 7.78 1.79
CA ALA A 77 3.90 6.90 0.80
C ALA A 77 2.51 7.42 0.37
N ARG A 78 1.69 7.87 1.32
CA ARG A 78 0.40 8.51 1.01
C ARG A 78 0.52 9.80 0.22
N ALA A 79 1.54 10.61 0.50
CA ALA A 79 1.80 11.85 -0.24
C ALA A 79 2.33 11.61 -1.67
N LEU A 80 3.01 10.49 -1.91
CA LEU A 80 3.57 10.14 -3.23
C LEU A 80 2.60 9.39 -4.14
N ARG A 81 1.55 8.74 -3.62
CA ARG A 81 0.49 8.09 -4.42
C ARG A 81 -0.02 8.91 -5.63
N PRO A 82 -0.31 10.22 -5.52
CA PRO A 82 -0.76 11.00 -6.68
C PRO A 82 0.34 11.21 -7.73
N LEU A 83 1.62 11.21 -7.34
CA LEU A 83 2.73 11.34 -8.29
C LEU A 83 2.92 10.06 -9.10
N ASP A 84 2.77 8.89 -8.48
CA ASP A 84 2.84 7.60 -9.18
C ASP A 84 1.75 7.51 -10.27
N THR A 85 0.56 8.09 -10.04
CA THR A 85 -0.50 8.14 -11.05
C THR A 85 -0.17 9.04 -12.24
N LEU A 86 0.60 10.11 -12.02
CA LEU A 86 1.02 11.02 -13.09
C LEU A 86 2.09 10.38 -13.97
N GLU A 87 3.08 9.72 -13.37
CA GLU A 87 4.16 9.04 -14.11
C GLU A 87 3.60 7.95 -15.02
N ARG A 88 2.60 7.21 -14.55
CA ARG A 88 1.91 6.20 -15.36
C ARG A 88 1.15 6.79 -16.56
N SER A 89 0.85 8.09 -16.56
CA SER A 89 0.16 8.77 -17.66
C SER A 89 1.08 9.32 -18.76
N GLU A 90 2.39 9.39 -18.51
CA GLU A 90 3.37 9.89 -19.47
C GLU A 90 3.32 9.20 -20.86
N PRO A 91 3.27 7.85 -20.97
CA PRO A 91 3.23 7.20 -22.29
C PRO A 91 1.91 7.50 -23.04
N LEU A 92 0.81 7.76 -22.33
CA LEU A 92 -0.46 8.12 -22.93
C LEU A 92 -0.36 9.49 -23.62
N VAL A 93 0.22 10.47 -22.92
CA VAL A 93 0.43 11.82 -23.45
C VAL A 93 1.36 11.79 -24.66
N ALA A 94 2.47 11.05 -24.58
CA ALA A 94 3.41 10.89 -25.69
C ALA A 94 2.75 10.25 -26.92
N MET A 95 1.94 9.21 -26.71
CA MET A 95 1.24 8.52 -27.80
C MET A 95 0.17 9.39 -28.45
N VAL A 96 -0.63 10.13 -27.65
CA VAL A 96 -1.62 11.09 -28.19
C VAL A 96 -0.93 12.18 -28.99
N ALA A 97 0.17 12.74 -28.49
CA ALA A 97 0.96 13.74 -29.20
C ALA A 97 1.53 13.19 -30.53
N LEU A 98 2.02 11.96 -30.53
CA LEU A 98 2.51 11.27 -31.73
C LEU A 98 1.40 11.09 -32.78
N VAL A 99 0.21 10.65 -32.36
CA VAL A 99 -0.95 10.49 -33.26
C VAL A 99 -1.38 11.83 -33.86
N ILE A 100 -1.49 12.88 -33.04
CA ILE A 100 -1.83 14.23 -33.50
C ILE A 100 -0.79 14.71 -34.52
N LEU A 101 0.50 14.51 -34.24
CA LEU A 101 1.58 14.90 -35.15
C LEU A 101 1.51 14.14 -36.48
N LEU A 102 1.27 12.84 -36.45
CA LEU A 102 1.11 11.99 -37.63
C LEU A 102 -0.09 12.40 -38.49
N VAL A 103 -1.20 12.78 -37.87
CA VAL A 103 -2.40 13.26 -38.57
C VAL A 103 -2.14 14.67 -39.14
N ALA A 104 -1.59 15.57 -38.34
CA ALA A 104 -1.33 16.96 -38.76
C ALA A 104 -0.21 17.11 -39.79
N ARG A 105 0.69 16.12 -39.90
CA ARG A 105 1.78 16.05 -40.88
C ARG A 105 1.61 14.88 -41.85
N GLY A 106 0.38 14.38 -41.99
CA GLY A 106 0.07 13.20 -42.81
C GLY A 106 0.48 13.38 -44.26
N ASP A 107 0.35 14.60 -44.79
CA ASP A 107 0.80 15.00 -46.11
C ASP A 107 2.31 14.74 -46.29
N LEU A 108 3.19 15.15 -45.38
CA LEU A 108 4.64 14.87 -45.50
C LEU A 108 4.97 13.37 -45.46
N VAL A 109 4.26 12.61 -44.61
CA VAL A 109 4.42 11.15 -44.52
C VAL A 109 3.96 10.48 -45.80
N LEU A 110 2.85 10.94 -46.38
CA LEU A 110 2.31 10.41 -47.62
C LEU A 110 3.24 10.70 -48.80
N HIS A 111 3.82 11.90 -48.90
CA HIS A 111 4.77 12.26 -49.96
C HIS A 111 6.13 11.55 -49.80
N ALA A 112 6.57 11.28 -48.57
CA ALA A 112 7.78 10.50 -48.32
C ALA A 112 7.55 9.01 -48.61
N ALA A 113 6.43 8.45 -48.16
CA ALA A 113 6.04 7.06 -48.39
C ALA A 113 5.78 6.82 -49.87
N ALA A 114 5.06 7.71 -50.57
CA ALA A 114 4.81 7.58 -52.01
C ALA A 114 6.09 7.67 -52.84
N ARG A 115 7.08 8.50 -52.47
CA ARG A 115 8.42 8.52 -53.10
C ARG A 115 9.19 7.22 -52.88
N TRP A 116 9.08 6.63 -51.69
CA TRP A 116 9.68 5.33 -51.42
C TRP A 116 8.96 4.20 -52.18
N LEU A 117 7.63 4.19 -52.17
CA LEU A 117 6.80 3.17 -52.83
C LEU A 117 6.90 3.23 -54.36
N SER A 118 7.24 4.38 -54.94
CA SER A 118 7.41 4.52 -56.40
C SER A 118 8.76 4.00 -56.91
N LEU A 119 9.66 3.59 -56.01
CA LEU A 119 10.92 2.92 -56.37
C LEU A 119 10.72 1.42 -56.65
N ASP A 120 9.70 0.79 -56.05
CA ASP A 120 9.28 -0.58 -56.36
C ASP A 120 8.00 -0.54 -57.19
N GLY A 121 7.99 -1.16 -58.38
CA GLY A 121 6.87 -1.11 -59.33
C GLY A 121 5.48 -1.55 -58.80
N GLY A 122 5.40 -2.12 -57.60
CA GLY A 122 4.16 -2.48 -56.91
C GLY A 122 3.44 -1.32 -56.19
N GLY A 123 4.11 -0.19 -55.92
CA GLY A 123 3.52 0.91 -55.13
C GLY A 123 2.40 1.68 -55.84
N GLN A 124 2.36 1.66 -57.17
CA GLN A 124 1.34 2.38 -57.95
C GLN A 124 -0.06 1.76 -57.84
N ALA A 125 -0.14 0.43 -57.67
CA ALA A 125 -1.42 -0.26 -57.51
C ALA A 125 -2.05 0.00 -56.12
N LEU A 126 -1.22 0.08 -55.08
CA LEU A 126 -1.70 0.31 -53.70
C LEU A 126 -2.19 1.75 -53.49
N ALA A 127 -1.51 2.73 -54.09
CA ALA A 127 -1.91 4.14 -54.06
C ALA A 127 -3.23 4.43 -54.79
N ALA A 128 -3.59 3.60 -55.78
CA ALA A 128 -4.86 3.70 -56.50
C ALA A 128 -6.05 3.15 -55.69
N VAL A 129 -5.79 2.22 -54.76
CA VAL A 129 -6.82 1.51 -53.98
C VAL A 129 -7.06 2.15 -52.62
N LEU A 130 -6.04 2.76 -52.00
CA LEU A 130 -6.18 3.48 -50.74
C LEU A 130 -6.27 4.98 -50.98
N PRO A 131 -7.46 5.61 -50.87
CA PRO A 131 -7.57 7.06 -50.98
C PRO A 131 -6.73 7.70 -49.87
N ALA A 132 -5.92 8.70 -50.21
CA ALA A 132 -5.14 9.49 -49.25
C ALA A 132 -5.99 10.00 -48.06
N ALA A 133 -7.29 10.19 -48.30
CA ALA A 133 -8.27 10.58 -47.30
C ALA A 133 -8.53 9.54 -46.20
N VAL A 134 -8.27 8.24 -46.41
CA VAL A 134 -8.61 7.17 -45.45
C VAL A 134 -7.51 6.92 -44.42
N LEU A 135 -6.26 7.24 -44.77
CA LEU A 135 -5.09 7.08 -43.91
C LEU A 135 -5.14 7.87 -42.58
N PRO A 136 -5.59 9.14 -42.53
CA PRO A 136 -5.76 9.83 -41.25
C PRO A 136 -6.83 9.18 -40.37
N PHE A 137 -7.90 8.61 -40.94
CA PHE A 137 -8.92 7.91 -40.15
C PHE A 137 -8.38 6.61 -39.53
N LEU A 138 -7.53 5.87 -40.25
CA LEU A 138 -6.86 4.69 -39.70
C LEU A 138 -5.88 5.04 -38.59
N LEU A 139 -5.13 6.14 -38.72
CA LEU A 139 -4.21 6.63 -37.69
C LEU A 139 -4.95 7.11 -36.44
N ILE A 140 -6.08 7.81 -36.61
CA ILE A 140 -6.96 8.22 -35.50
C ILE A 140 -7.55 6.98 -34.81
N GLY A 141 -8.01 5.99 -35.58
CA GLY A 141 -8.53 4.73 -35.04
C GLY A 141 -7.48 3.92 -34.27
N LEU A 142 -6.26 3.83 -34.79
CA LEU A 142 -5.15 3.14 -34.11
C LEU A 142 -4.71 3.89 -32.84
N GLY A 143 -4.71 5.23 -32.89
CA GLY A 143 -4.45 6.09 -31.73
C GLY A 143 -5.51 5.93 -30.63
N LEU A 144 -6.80 5.98 -31.00
CA LEU A 144 -7.90 5.76 -30.06
C LEU A 144 -7.87 4.34 -29.47
N GLY A 145 -7.58 3.33 -30.28
CA GLY A 145 -7.38 1.96 -29.80
C GLY A 145 -6.22 1.83 -28.82
N GLY A 146 -5.08 2.48 -29.11
CA GLY A 146 -3.94 2.53 -28.20
C GLY A 146 -4.26 3.22 -26.87
N VAL A 147 -5.05 4.31 -26.89
CA VAL A 147 -5.48 5.03 -25.68
C VAL A 147 -6.33 4.12 -24.80
N VAL A 148 -7.29 3.41 -25.40
CA VAL A 148 -8.18 2.48 -24.66
C VAL A 148 -7.39 1.34 -24.03
N ILE A 149 -6.40 0.78 -24.74
CA ILE A 149 -5.55 -0.29 -24.22
C ILE A 149 -4.67 0.20 -23.06
N LEU A 150 -4.06 1.37 -23.17
CA LEU A 150 -3.22 1.95 -22.10
C LEU A 150 -4.04 2.31 -20.85
N VAL A 151 -5.22 2.90 -21.02
CA VAL A 151 -6.13 3.21 -19.91
C VAL A 151 -6.66 1.92 -19.27
N GLY A 152 -7.01 0.91 -20.08
CA GLY A 152 -7.43 -0.40 -19.60
C GLY A 152 -6.34 -1.13 -18.81
N LEU A 153 -5.11 -1.17 -19.32
CA LEU A 153 -3.96 -1.73 -18.60
C LEU A 153 -3.65 -0.95 -17.32
N GLY A 154 -3.76 0.38 -17.35
CA GLY A 154 -3.60 1.22 -16.17
C GLY A 154 -4.63 0.92 -15.08
N ALA A 155 -5.87 0.61 -15.45
CA ALA A 155 -6.93 0.23 -14.53
C ALA A 155 -6.76 -1.19 -13.97
N VAL A 156 -6.30 -2.15 -14.78
CA VAL A 156 -6.02 -3.53 -14.33
C VAL A 156 -4.86 -3.55 -13.33
N VAL A 157 -3.76 -2.85 -13.63
CA VAL A 157 -2.59 -2.77 -12.74
C VAL A 157 -2.84 -1.92 -11.48
N ALA A 158 -3.91 -1.13 -11.43
CA ALA A 158 -4.31 -0.41 -10.22
C ALA A 158 -5.23 -1.25 -9.30
N ASN A 159 -5.74 -2.38 -9.80
CA ASN A 159 -6.66 -3.27 -9.08
C ASN A 159 -5.98 -4.53 -8.52
N ASP A 160 -4.72 -4.79 -8.89
CA ASP A 160 -3.80 -5.75 -8.27
C ASP A 160 -2.89 -5.06 -7.24
#